data_AF-A0A8C2WMQ2-F1
#
_entry.id   AF-A0A8C2WMQ2-F1
#
_cell.length_a   1.000
_cell.length_b   1.000
_cell.length_c   1.000
_cell.angle_alpha   90.00
_cell.angle_beta   90.00
_cell.angle_gamma   90.00
#
_symmetry.space_group_name_H-M   'P 1'
#
loop_
_entity.id
_entity.type
_entity.pdbx_description
1 polymer ?
#
loop_
_entity_poly.entity_id
_entity_poly.type
_entity_poly.pdbx_seq_one_letter_code
_entity_poly.pdbx_strand_id
1 'polypeptide(L)' 'MNAHLAEESRKYRNEFNTNLALTEIYKYAKRYRSQVVIALEANPTARRTQLHHKFEQVIALVEDNIYECCSEA' A
#
# COMPACT_ATOMS: atom_id res chain seq x y z
N MET A 1 23.47 -15.87 -0.48
CA MET A 1 22.01 -15.83 -0.74
C MET A 1 21.55 -14.47 -1.24
N ASN A 2 21.68 -13.38 -0.48
CA ASN A 2 21.19 -12.04 -0.89
C ASN A 2 21.78 -11.53 -2.22
N ALA A 3 23.08 -11.76 -2.48
CA ALA A 3 23.72 -11.37 -3.74
C ALA A 3 23.09 -12.07 -4.96
N HIS A 4 22.74 -13.35 -4.82
CA HIS A 4 22.09 -14.11 -5.88
C HIS A 4 20.66 -13.59 -6.14
N LEU A 5 19.89 -13.29 -5.09
CA LEU A 5 18.55 -12.70 -5.22
C LEU A 5 18.58 -11.31 -5.89
N ALA A 6 19.60 -10.49 -5.57
CA ALA A 6 19.79 -9.18 -6.19
C ALA A 6 20.13 -9.30 -7.68
N GLU A 7 20.92 -10.30 -8.07
CA GLU A 7 21.25 -10.61 -9.46
C GLU A 7 20.00 -10.99 -10.25
N GLU A 8 19.21 -11.93 -9.75
CA GLU A 8 17.97 -12.35 -10.42
C GLU A 8 16.95 -11.18 -10.53
N SER A 9 16.82 -10.37 -9.46
CA SER A 9 15.96 -9.17 -9.49
C SER A 9 16.43 -8.15 -10.53
N ARG A 10 17.75 -8.01 -10.74
CA ARG A 10 18.31 -7.11 -11.76
C ARG A 10 18.06 -7.67 -13.15
N LYS A 11 18.30 -8.97 -13.34
CA LYS A 11 18.18 -9.66 -14.62
C LYS A 11 16.78 -9.53 -15.22
N TYR A 12 15.74 -9.64 -14.40
CA TYR A 12 14.34 -9.64 -14.86
C TYR A 12 13.56 -8.36 -14.53
N ARG A 13 14.27 -7.27 -14.21
CA ARG A 13 13.66 -6.01 -13.70
C ARG A 13 12.52 -5.48 -14.56
N ASN A 14 12.63 -5.59 -15.88
CA ASN A 14 11.70 -4.98 -16.84
C ASN A 14 10.76 -6.01 -17.51
N GLU A 15 10.74 -7.26 -17.03
CA GLU A 15 9.90 -8.31 -17.62
C GLU A 15 8.43 -8.20 -17.22
N PHE A 16 8.14 -7.51 -16.12
CA PHE A 16 6.81 -7.44 -15.55
C PHE A 16 6.30 -5.99 -15.51
N ASN A 17 5.02 -5.82 -15.83
CA ASN A 17 4.34 -4.55 -15.60
C ASN A 17 3.99 -4.41 -14.10
N THR A 18 4.94 -3.89 -13.34
CA THR A 18 4.79 -3.67 -11.89
C THR A 18 3.71 -2.66 -11.57
N ASN A 19 3.47 -1.67 -12.44
CA ASN A 19 2.40 -0.70 -12.25
C ASN A 19 1.02 -1.37 -12.30
N LEU A 20 0.78 -2.24 -13.29
CA LEU A 20 -0.46 -3.00 -13.37
C LEU A 20 -0.65 -3.91 -12.15
N ALA A 21 0.40 -4.60 -11.73
CA ALA A 21 0.36 -5.45 -10.53
C ALA A 21 0.00 -4.63 -9.28
N LEU A 22 0.58 -3.45 -9.11
CA LEU A 22 0.25 -2.54 -8.00
C LEU A 22 -1.20 -2.05 -8.06
N THR A 23 -1.73 -1.74 -9.25
CA THR A 23 -3.14 -1.38 -9.41
C THR A 23 -4.08 -2.50 -8.98
N GLU A 24 -3.80 -3.75 -9.33
CA GLU A 24 -4.62 -4.89 -8.89
C GLU A 24 -4.55 -5.09 -7.37
N ILE A 25 -3.36 -4.95 -6.76
CA ILE A 25 -3.21 -5.00 -5.29
C ILE A 25 -4.00 -3.87 -4.63
N TYR A 26 -3.95 -2.66 -5.19
CA TYR A 26 -4.67 -1.50 -4.68
C TYR A 26 -6.19 -1.74 -4.63
N LYS A 27 -6.78 -2.45 -5.60
CA LYS A 27 -8.22 -2.77 -5.57
C LYS A 27 -8.62 -3.52 -4.29
N TYR A 28 -7.79 -4.46 -3.83
CA TYR A 28 -8.02 -5.16 -2.57
C TYR A 28 -7.78 -4.25 -1.37
N ALA A 29 -6.71 -3.46 -1.41
CA ALA A 29 -6.41 -2.50 -0.35
C ALA A 29 -7.55 -1.51 -0.12
N LYS A 30 -8.15 -0.98 -1.20
CA LYS A 30 -9.34 -0.13 -1.16
C LYS A 30 -10.57 -0.88 -0.64
N ARG A 31 -10.84 -2.09 -1.17
CA ARG A 31 -11.99 -2.90 -0.76
C ARG A 31 -12.00 -3.17 0.75
N TYR A 32 -10.82 -3.35 1.34
CA TYR A 32 -10.67 -3.64 2.76
C TYR A 32 -10.12 -2.46 3.58
N ARG A 33 -10.26 -1.23 3.07
CA ARG A 33 -9.65 -0.03 3.64
C ARG A 33 -9.84 0.10 5.15
N SER A 34 -11.09 0.02 5.62
CA SER A 34 -11.40 0.14 7.06
C SER A 34 -10.68 -0.94 7.88
N GLN A 35 -10.70 -2.21 7.44
CA GLN A 35 -9.98 -3.27 8.15
C GLN A 35 -8.46 -3.06 8.15
N VAL A 36 -7.90 -2.56 7.04
CA VAL A 36 -6.47 -2.26 6.94
C VAL A 36 -6.08 -1.12 7.88
N VAL A 37 -6.86 -0.04 7.94
CA VAL A 37 -6.61 1.08 8.88
C VAL A 37 -6.65 0.60 10.32
N ILE A 38 -7.69 -0.15 10.70
CA ILE A 38 -7.82 -0.71 12.07
C ILE A 38 -6.61 -1.59 12.41
N ALA A 39 -6.16 -2.43 11.47
CA ALA A 39 -4.99 -3.29 11.68
C ALA A 39 -3.69 -2.46 11.84
N LEU A 40 -3.54 -1.38 11.09
CA LEU A 40 -2.39 -0.46 11.18
C LEU A 40 -2.41 0.36 12.49
N GLU A 41 -3.58 0.72 13.00
CA GLU A 41 -3.73 1.42 14.28
C GLU A 41 -3.51 0.50 15.49
N ALA A 42 -3.95 -0.76 15.40
CA ALA A 42 -3.76 -1.77 16.42
C ALA A 42 -2.28 -2.17 16.59
N ASN A 43 -1.47 -2.05 15.53
CA ASN A 43 -0.04 -2.37 15.57
C ASN A 43 0.81 -1.19 16.12
N PRO A 44 1.52 -1.35 17.25
CA PRO A 44 2.27 -0.24 17.87
C PRO A 44 3.38 0.33 16.97
N THR A 45 4.06 -0.51 16.21
CA THR A 45 5.14 -0.10 15.31
C THR A 45 4.59 0.68 14.12
N ALA A 46 3.51 0.21 13.51
CA ALA A 46 2.85 0.85 12.38
C ALA A 46 2.22 2.19 12.77
N ARG A 47 1.61 2.26 13.96
CA ARG A 47 1.11 3.52 14.52
C ARG A 47 2.24 4.52 14.77
N ARG A 48 3.36 4.08 15.36
CA ARG A 48 4.54 4.93 15.60
C ARG A 48 5.11 5.52 14.30
N THR A 49 5.09 4.76 13.20
CA THR A 49 5.57 5.22 11.89
C THR A 49 4.48 5.83 11.00
N GLN A 50 3.28 6.05 11.57
CA GLN A 50 2.14 6.70 10.91
C GLN A 50 1.73 6.02 9.60
N LEU A 51 1.76 4.68 9.55
CA LEU A 51 1.45 3.93 8.33
C LEU A 51 -0.02 4.04 7.92
N HIS A 52 -0.95 4.16 8.86
CA HIS A 52 -2.36 4.40 8.55
C HIS A 52 -2.56 5.72 7.79
N HIS A 53 -1.91 6.81 8.21
CA HIS A 53 -1.96 8.08 7.49
C HIS A 53 -1.35 7.97 6.08
N LYS A 54 -0.21 7.29 5.92
CA LYS A 54 0.39 7.10 4.59
C LYS A 54 -0.48 6.26 3.67
N PHE A 55 -1.15 5.25 4.23
CA PHE A 55 -2.10 4.43 3.50
C PHE A 55 -3.27 5.27 2.99
N GLU A 56 -3.84 6.10 3.85
CA GLU A 56 -4.92 7.02 3.49
C GLU A 56 -4.51 8.07 2.45
N GLN A 57 -3.27 8.58 2.52
CA GLN A 57 -2.71 9.45 1.49
C GLN A 57 -2.64 8.79 0.11
N VAL A 58 -2.28 7.50 0.05
CA VAL A 58 -2.25 6.74 -1.21
C VAL A 58 -3.66 6.62 -1.78
N ILE A 59 -4.66 6.32 -0.95
CA ILE A 59 -6.06 6.23 -1.40
C ILE A 59 -6.54 7.58 -1.94
N ALA A 60 -6.35 8.66 -1.18
CA ALA A 60 -6.76 10.00 -1.59
C ALA A 60 -6.11 10.42 -2.92
N LEU A 61 -4.84 10.07 -3.13
CA LEU A 61 -4.10 10.37 -4.35
C LEU A 61 -4.59 9.55 -5.55
N VAL A 62 -4.87 8.26 -5.36
CA VAL A 62 -5.27 7.37 -6.46
C VAL A 62 -6.71 7.62 -6.91
N GLU A 63 -7.58 8.07 -6.01
CA GLU A 63 -8.99 8.34 -6.32
C GLU A 63 -9.27 9.77 -6.80
N ASP A 64 -8.25 10.64 -6.86
CA ASP A 64 -8.40 12.10 -7.10
C ASP A 64 -9.46 12.76 -6.19
N ASN A 65 -9.71 12.16 -5.01
CA ASN A 65 -10.81 12.54 -4.14
C ASN A 65 -10.39 12.52 -2.66
N ILE A 66 -9.90 13.68 -2.21
CA ILE A 66 -9.50 13.96 -0.81
C ILE A 66 -10.65 13.81 0.21
N TYR A 67 -11.90 13.65 -0.24
CA TYR A 67 -13.08 13.53 0.62
C TYR A 67 -13.42 12.08 1.01
N GLU A 68 -12.77 11.06 0.45
CA GLU A 68 -13.03 9.69 0.86
C GLU A 68 -12.46 9.38 2.27
N CYS A 69 -11.65 10.26 2.87
CA CYS A 69 -11.05 10.15 4.22
C CYS A 69 -12.01 10.36 5.40
N CYS A 70 -13.33 10.38 5.18
CA CYS A 70 -14.29 10.51 6.26
C CYS A 70 -14.25 9.26 7.15
N SER A 71 -13.52 9.34 8.26
CA SER A 71 -13.75 8.50 9.43
C SER A 71 -15.22 8.67 9.85
N GLU A 72 -16.00 7.60 9.81
CA GLU A 72 -17.24 7.55 10.60
C GLU A 72 -16.81 7.59 12.07
N ALA A 73 -17.18 8.68 12.74
CA ALA A 73 -16.82 8.98 14.13
C ALA A 73 -17.42 7.97 15.12
#